data_AF-A0A9X0Q9G3-F1
#
_entry.id   AF-A0A9X0Q9G3-F1
#
_cell.length_a   1.000
_cell.length_b   1.000
_cell.length_c   1.000
_cell.angle_alpha   90.00
_cell.angle_beta   90.00
_cell.angle_gamma   90.00
#
_symmetry.space_group_name_H-M   'P 1'
#
loop_
_entity.id
_entity.type
_entity.pdbx_description
1 polymer ?
#
loop_
_entity_poly.entity_id
_entity_poly.type
_entity_poly.pdbx_seq_one_letter_code
_entity_poly.pdbx_strand_id
1 'polypeptide(L)'
;MQYSGKLEYAQQRKIRERNTALYRLAHWPIWIWVFFLAPGPLTFSLFAHGFGRGNLTWLIAVLVGTGIAAVRGRLPGSEPRPYILRFDEDKPNPLYRRVCYTFAWNTVLSFVLLNLIGLLIAAATGTWYMKQIYTYVYFPLCGTILFLGLIGVLPRVRPSTKGEGTERRYFYGSVWAVTISQALLLAFWKTLPPTRTASLTKLIIFAASLLLMGLAAYRGALPRTRPIVPGELMVAD
;
A
#
# COMPACT_ATOMS: atom_id res chain seq x y z
N MET A 1 10.21 2.43 -21.00
CA MET A 1 11.40 1.75 -20.44
C MET A 1 11.17 0.26 -20.47
N GLN A 2 12.04 -0.49 -21.16
CA GLN A 2 11.97 -1.95 -21.25
C GLN A 2 12.50 -2.56 -19.93
N TYR A 3 11.78 -3.52 -19.34
CA TYR A 3 12.21 -4.18 -18.10
C TYR A 3 13.32 -5.19 -18.41
N SER A 4 14.45 -5.10 -17.72
CA SER A 4 15.62 -5.98 -17.90
C SER A 4 15.90 -6.90 -16.69
N GLY A 5 15.00 -6.94 -15.71
CA GLY A 5 15.16 -7.76 -14.51
C GLY A 5 14.66 -9.21 -14.68
N LYS A 6 14.74 -9.99 -13.60
CA LYS A 6 14.25 -11.38 -13.59
C LYS A 6 12.73 -11.45 -13.64
N LEU A 7 12.19 -12.32 -14.49
CA LEU A 7 10.76 -12.59 -14.60
C LEU A 7 10.34 -13.79 -13.72
N GLU A 8 9.08 -13.81 -13.30
CA GLU A 8 8.41 -15.00 -12.75
C GLU A 8 7.46 -15.57 -13.83
N TYR A 9 7.50 -16.88 -14.10
CA TYR A 9 6.57 -17.49 -15.04
C TYR A 9 5.34 -18.04 -14.31
N ALA A 10 4.14 -17.75 -14.82
CA ALA A 10 2.90 -18.21 -14.22
C ALA A 10 2.84 -19.74 -14.08
N GLN A 11 3.33 -20.48 -15.07
CA GLN A 11 3.35 -21.95 -15.12
C GLN A 11 4.22 -22.59 -14.03
N GLN A 12 5.26 -21.90 -13.57
CA GLN A 12 6.18 -22.40 -12.53
C GLN A 12 5.60 -22.20 -11.11
N ARG A 13 4.48 -21.48 -10.98
CA ARG A 13 3.87 -21.21 -9.67
C ARG A 13 3.10 -22.43 -9.20
N LYS A 14 3.45 -22.91 -8.00
CA LYS A 14 2.70 -23.95 -7.31
C LYS A 14 1.24 -23.52 -7.14
N ILE A 15 0.33 -24.22 -7.81
CA ILE A 15 -1.11 -24.07 -7.60
C ILE A 15 -1.41 -24.56 -6.20
N ARG A 16 -1.93 -23.67 -5.37
CA ARG A 16 -2.35 -24.00 -4.00
C ARG A 16 -3.84 -24.12 -3.98
N GLU A 17 -4.31 -25.18 -3.35
CA GLU A 17 -5.72 -25.30 -3.09
C GLU A 17 -6.17 -24.40 -1.93
N ARG A 18 -5.35 -24.17 -0.90
CA ARG A 18 -5.64 -23.20 0.16
C ARG A 18 -4.39 -22.47 0.62
N ASN A 19 -4.53 -21.21 1.03
CA ASN A 19 -3.52 -20.52 1.82
C ASN A 19 -3.37 -21.22 3.18
N THR A 20 -2.15 -21.26 3.70
CA THR A 20 -1.91 -21.83 5.04
C THR A 20 -2.63 -21.00 6.10
N ALA A 21 -3.01 -21.62 7.22
CA ALA A 21 -3.64 -20.92 8.33
C ALA A 21 -2.77 -19.73 8.79
N LEU A 22 -1.46 -19.95 8.90
CA LEU A 22 -0.49 -18.91 9.22
C LEU A 22 -0.50 -17.75 8.20
N TYR A 23 -0.57 -18.05 6.90
CA TYR A 23 -0.62 -17.02 5.87
C TYR A 23 -1.89 -16.16 5.99
N ARG A 24 -3.04 -16.79 6.23
CA ARG A 24 -4.32 -16.09 6.42
C ARG A 24 -4.29 -15.20 7.67
N LEU A 25 -3.78 -15.75 8.78
CA LEU A 25 -3.62 -15.03 10.03
C LEU A 25 -2.70 -13.82 9.87
N ALA A 26 -1.56 -13.97 9.18
CA ALA A 26 -0.61 -12.90 8.95
C ALA A 26 -1.14 -11.78 8.03
N HIS A 27 -2.12 -12.05 7.17
CA HIS A 27 -2.72 -11.03 6.31
C HIS A 27 -3.73 -10.16 7.04
N TRP A 28 -4.36 -10.66 8.10
CA TRP A 28 -5.40 -9.92 8.80
C TRP A 28 -4.88 -8.62 9.45
N PRO A 29 -3.74 -8.61 10.18
CA PRO A 29 -3.12 -7.38 10.69
C PRO A 29 -2.81 -6.35 9.61
N ILE A 30 -2.40 -6.77 8.40
CA ILE A 30 -2.10 -5.86 7.30
C ILE A 30 -3.36 -5.10 6.89
N TRP A 31 -4.49 -5.79 6.77
CA TRP A 31 -5.75 -5.16 6.41
C TRP A 31 -6.33 -4.31 7.53
N ILE A 32 -6.19 -4.75 8.79
CA ILE A 32 -6.52 -3.92 9.94
C ILE A 32 -5.75 -2.61 9.84
N TRP A 33 -4.43 -2.65 9.59
CA TRP A 33 -3.59 -1.47 9.45
C TRP A 33 -4.06 -0.54 8.33
N VAL A 34 -4.34 -1.08 7.13
CA VAL A 34 -4.82 -0.30 5.97
C VAL A 34 -6.10 0.47 6.31
N PHE A 35 -7.12 -0.21 6.86
CA PHE A 35 -8.42 0.42 7.16
C PHE A 35 -8.39 1.27 8.43
N PHE A 36 -7.58 0.90 9.42
CA PHE A 36 -7.44 1.65 10.67
C PHE A 36 -6.89 3.05 10.43
N LEU A 37 -5.96 3.20 9.48
CA LEU A 37 -5.35 4.48 9.15
C LEU A 37 -6.16 5.33 8.15
N ALA A 38 -7.27 4.79 7.62
CA ALA A 38 -8.09 5.46 6.61
C ALA A 38 -8.80 6.75 7.09
N PRO A 39 -9.12 6.95 8.39
CA PRO A 39 -9.64 8.24 8.82
C PRO A 39 -8.48 9.19 9.14
N GLY A 40 -8.14 10.08 8.22
CA GLY A 40 -7.01 11.01 8.34
C GLY A 40 -6.94 11.79 9.65
N PRO A 41 -8.02 12.46 10.10
CA PRO A 41 -8.01 13.19 11.37
C PRO A 41 -7.79 12.31 12.61
N LEU A 42 -8.32 11.08 12.62
CA LEU A 42 -8.08 10.13 13.71
C LEU A 42 -6.62 9.66 13.70
N THR A 43 -6.08 9.38 12.51
CA THR A 43 -4.66 9.08 12.31
C THR A 43 -3.76 10.21 12.81
N PHE A 44 -4.07 11.47 12.48
CA PHE A 44 -3.33 12.62 13.00
C PHE A 44 -3.42 12.68 14.52
N SER A 45 -4.62 12.54 15.09
CA SER A 45 -4.81 12.55 16.54
C SER A 45 -4.05 11.43 17.24
N LEU A 46 -3.96 10.24 16.64
CA LEU A 46 -3.19 9.12 17.16
C LEU A 46 -1.71 9.48 17.32
N PHE A 47 -1.11 10.12 16.31
CA PHE A 47 0.30 10.50 16.36
C PHE A 47 0.56 11.77 17.18
N ALA A 48 -0.38 12.70 17.22
CA ALA A 48 -0.23 13.97 17.93
C ALA A 48 -0.52 13.86 19.44
N HIS A 49 -1.53 13.07 19.82
CA HIS A 49 -2.04 13.01 21.19
C HIS A 49 -2.05 11.59 21.78
N GLY A 50 -1.72 10.57 20.99
CA GLY A 50 -1.76 9.16 21.41
C GLY A 50 -3.10 8.47 21.17
N PHE A 51 -3.23 7.26 21.72
CA PHE A 51 -4.41 6.43 21.51
C PHE A 51 -5.58 6.90 22.38
N GLY A 52 -6.72 7.24 21.77
CA GLY A 52 -7.89 7.79 22.44
C GLY A 52 -9.18 7.05 22.10
N ARG A 53 -10.32 7.50 22.66
CA ARG A 53 -11.63 6.83 22.49
C ARG A 53 -12.08 6.73 21.03
N GLY A 54 -11.83 7.76 20.22
CA GLY A 54 -12.12 7.72 18.77
C GLY A 54 -11.30 6.65 18.04
N ASN A 55 -10.00 6.56 18.35
CA ASN A 55 -9.12 5.52 17.81
C ASN A 55 -9.58 4.12 18.24
N LEU A 56 -9.95 3.94 19.52
CA LEU A 56 -10.47 2.67 20.01
C LEU A 56 -11.77 2.24 19.30
N THR A 57 -12.72 3.15 19.19
CA THR A 57 -14.02 2.89 18.56
C THR A 57 -13.83 2.48 17.10
N TRP A 58 -12.97 3.22 16.38
CA TRP A 58 -12.64 2.89 15.00
C TRP A 58 -11.88 1.57 14.86
N LEU A 59 -10.92 1.30 15.75
CA LEU A 59 -10.18 0.04 15.76
C LEU A 59 -11.12 -1.16 15.94
N ILE A 60 -12.07 -1.07 16.87
CA ILE A 60 -13.08 -2.13 17.08
C ILE A 60 -13.91 -2.34 15.81
N ALA A 61 -14.40 -1.27 15.19
CA ALA A 61 -15.17 -1.35 13.95
C ALA A 61 -14.36 -2.02 12.82
N VAL A 62 -13.09 -1.65 12.66
CA VAL A 62 -12.17 -2.24 11.68
C VAL A 62 -11.89 -3.71 11.98
N LEU A 63 -11.65 -4.08 13.24
CA LEU A 63 -11.42 -5.46 13.66
C LEU A 63 -12.63 -6.35 13.32
N VAL A 64 -13.83 -5.90 13.67
CA VAL A 64 -15.08 -6.62 13.36
C VAL A 64 -15.27 -6.74 11.85
N GLY A 65 -15.16 -5.65 11.10
CA GLY A 65 -15.38 -5.64 9.66
C GLY A 65 -14.38 -6.52 8.90
N THR A 66 -13.09 -6.36 9.18
CA THR A 66 -12.03 -7.16 8.56
C THR A 66 -12.06 -8.62 9.01
N GLY A 67 -12.43 -8.90 10.26
CA GLY A 67 -12.60 -10.25 10.79
C GLY A 67 -13.74 -10.99 10.08
N ILE A 68 -14.91 -10.37 9.93
CA ILE A 68 -16.04 -10.90 9.16
C ILE A 68 -15.62 -11.16 7.71
N ALA A 69 -14.91 -10.22 7.09
CA ALA A 69 -14.41 -10.38 5.72
C ALA A 69 -13.42 -11.55 5.60
N ALA A 70 -12.50 -11.71 6.54
CA ALA A 70 -11.51 -12.79 6.56
C ALA A 70 -12.15 -14.17 6.74
N VAL A 71 -13.15 -14.29 7.62
CA VAL A 71 -13.92 -15.53 7.84
C VAL A 71 -14.71 -15.90 6.58
N ARG A 72 -15.32 -14.91 5.92
CA ARG A 72 -16.06 -15.09 4.66
C ARG A 72 -15.16 -15.25 3.43
N GLY A 73 -13.83 -15.21 3.58
CA GLY A 73 -12.89 -15.30 2.47
C GLY A 73 -12.97 -14.13 1.48
N ARG A 74 -13.43 -12.96 1.93
CA ARG A 74 -13.58 -11.72 1.15
C ARG A 74 -12.50 -10.69 1.49
N LEU A 75 -11.33 -11.16 1.92
CA LEU A 75 -10.17 -10.34 2.22
C LEU A 75 -8.96 -10.90 1.48
N PRO A 76 -8.17 -10.11 0.75
CA PRO A 76 -7.06 -10.67 -0.02
C PRO A 76 -6.07 -11.40 0.91
N GLY A 77 -5.73 -12.64 0.55
CA GLY A 77 -4.95 -13.56 1.38
C GLY A 77 -5.78 -14.51 2.24
N SER A 78 -7.07 -14.25 2.45
CA SER A 78 -8.04 -15.15 3.09
C SER A 78 -8.97 -15.88 2.11
N GLU A 79 -8.79 -15.60 0.82
CA GLU A 79 -9.68 -16.00 -0.28
C GLU A 79 -9.88 -17.54 -0.33
N PRO A 80 -11.08 -18.03 -0.68
CA PRO A 80 -11.31 -19.45 -0.93
C PRO A 80 -10.79 -19.84 -2.33
N ARG A 81 -10.73 -21.15 -2.59
CA ARG A 81 -10.34 -21.70 -3.90
C ARG A 81 -11.45 -21.43 -4.95
N PRO A 82 -11.11 -21.34 -6.26
CA PRO A 82 -9.76 -21.30 -6.83
C PRO A 82 -9.15 -19.89 -6.73
N TYR A 83 -7.88 -19.80 -6.32
CA TYR A 83 -7.18 -18.52 -6.24
C TYR A 83 -6.93 -17.93 -7.63
N ILE A 84 -7.01 -16.60 -7.72
CA ILE A 84 -6.53 -15.86 -8.89
C ILE A 84 -5.00 -15.94 -8.89
N LEU A 85 -4.48 -17.00 -9.52
CA LEU A 85 -3.05 -17.24 -9.75
C LEU A 85 -2.62 -16.88 -11.17
N ARG A 86 -3.60 -16.69 -12.06
CA ARG A 86 -3.40 -16.40 -13.47
C ARG A 86 -3.58 -14.89 -13.68
N PHE A 87 -2.54 -14.14 -13.35
CA PHE A 87 -2.52 -12.67 -13.31
C PHE A 87 -2.47 -12.00 -14.70
N ASP A 88 -2.58 -12.79 -15.77
CA ASP A 88 -2.58 -12.32 -17.15
C ASP A 88 -3.84 -12.77 -17.91
N GLU A 89 -4.74 -13.51 -17.24
CA GLU A 89 -6.03 -13.87 -17.81
C GLU A 89 -7.03 -12.71 -17.71
N ASP A 90 -7.89 -12.61 -18.71
CA ASP A 90 -9.02 -11.70 -18.70
C ASP A 90 -10.18 -12.29 -17.89
N LYS A 91 -10.09 -12.17 -16.56
CA LYS A 91 -11.11 -12.62 -15.62
C LYS A 91 -11.63 -11.43 -14.80
N PRO A 92 -12.91 -11.47 -14.38
CA PRO A 92 -13.47 -10.41 -13.55
C PRO A 92 -12.70 -10.33 -12.23
N ASN A 93 -12.26 -9.13 -11.88
CA ASN A 93 -11.60 -8.84 -10.61
C ASN A 93 -12.65 -8.68 -9.50
N PRO A 94 -12.66 -9.56 -8.47
CA PRO A 94 -13.62 -9.49 -7.38
C PRO A 94 -13.70 -8.11 -6.72
N LEU A 95 -14.93 -7.65 -6.45
CA LEU A 95 -15.19 -6.34 -5.86
C LEU A 95 -14.43 -6.12 -4.55
N TYR A 96 -14.36 -7.14 -3.68
CA TYR A 96 -13.64 -7.02 -2.41
C TYR A 96 -12.14 -6.75 -2.60
N ARG A 97 -11.51 -7.33 -3.64
CA ARG A 97 -10.09 -7.06 -3.97
C ARG A 97 -9.93 -5.63 -4.43
N ARG A 98 -10.82 -5.17 -5.32
CA ARG A 98 -10.81 -3.79 -5.81
C ARG A 98 -10.91 -2.80 -4.64
N VAL A 99 -11.89 -2.98 -3.75
CA VAL A 99 -12.04 -2.16 -2.53
C VAL A 99 -10.77 -2.20 -1.67
N CYS A 100 -10.27 -3.39 -1.35
CA CYS A 100 -9.07 -3.55 -0.52
C CYS A 100 -7.84 -2.85 -1.14
N TYR A 101 -7.59 -3.03 -2.44
CA TYR A 101 -6.48 -2.39 -3.13
C TYR A 101 -6.67 -0.87 -3.26
N THR A 102 -7.90 -0.37 -3.44
CA THR A 102 -8.19 1.06 -3.41
C THR A 102 -7.79 1.67 -2.07
N PHE A 103 -8.22 1.07 -0.95
CA PHE A 103 -7.85 1.56 0.37
C PHE A 103 -6.35 1.41 0.65
N ALA A 104 -5.72 0.32 0.20
CA ALA A 104 -4.28 0.17 0.32
C ALA A 104 -3.51 1.25 -0.45
N TRP A 105 -3.94 1.60 -1.66
CA TRP A 105 -3.39 2.73 -2.42
C TRP A 105 -3.61 4.05 -1.69
N ASN A 106 -4.78 4.27 -1.10
CA ASN A 106 -5.03 5.45 -0.27
C ASN A 106 -4.02 5.55 0.88
N THR A 107 -3.82 4.48 1.64
CA THR A 107 -2.87 4.48 2.76
C THR A 107 -1.44 4.75 2.29
N VAL A 108 -1.00 4.06 1.24
CA VAL A 108 0.34 4.22 0.65
C VAL A 108 0.58 5.66 0.17
N LEU A 109 -0.33 6.20 -0.63
CA LEU A 109 -0.16 7.53 -1.24
C LEU A 109 -0.37 8.66 -0.23
N SER A 110 -1.42 8.60 0.58
CA SER A 110 -1.72 9.65 1.56
C SER A 110 -0.59 9.82 2.56
N PHE A 111 -0.02 8.73 3.09
CA PHE A 111 1.09 8.83 4.03
C PHE A 111 2.34 9.45 3.40
N VAL A 112 2.68 9.06 2.17
CA VAL A 112 3.85 9.63 1.49
C VAL A 112 3.65 11.09 1.19
N LEU A 113 2.53 11.45 0.54
CA LEU A 113 2.32 12.79 0.03
C LEU A 113 2.16 13.80 1.17
N LEU A 114 1.42 13.48 2.22
CA LEU A 114 1.23 14.39 3.35
C LEU A 114 2.53 14.62 4.13
N ASN A 115 3.33 13.57 4.36
CA ASN A 115 4.64 13.73 5.00
C ASN A 115 5.63 14.47 4.10
N LEU A 116 5.61 14.20 2.79
CA LEU A 116 6.47 14.92 1.83
C LEU A 116 6.14 16.42 1.80
N ILE A 117 4.86 16.79 1.72
CA ILE A 117 4.42 18.19 1.78
C ILE A 117 4.85 18.82 3.10
N GLY A 118 4.64 18.14 4.23
CA GLY A 118 5.06 18.62 5.55
C GLY A 118 6.56 18.86 5.64
N LEU A 119 7.37 17.92 5.14
CA LEU A 119 8.83 18.02 5.10
C LEU A 119 9.31 19.15 4.19
N LEU A 120 8.72 19.31 3.01
CA LEU A 120 9.05 20.39 2.08
C LEU A 120 8.80 21.76 2.73
N ILE A 121 7.63 21.95 3.34
CA ILE A 121 7.29 23.19 4.02
C ILE A 121 8.20 23.44 5.21
N ALA A 122 8.46 22.43 6.04
CA ALA A 122 9.33 22.56 7.21
C ALA A 122 10.79 22.84 6.82
N ALA A 123 11.29 22.23 5.75
CA ALA A 123 12.63 22.50 5.23
C ALA A 123 12.75 23.92 4.65
N ALA A 124 11.69 24.41 3.98
CA ALA A 124 11.67 25.76 3.40
C ALA A 124 11.50 26.87 4.46
N THR A 125 10.57 26.69 5.40
CA THR A 125 10.11 27.74 6.32
C THR A 125 10.62 27.58 7.75
N GLY A 126 11.06 26.38 8.14
CA GLY A 126 11.38 26.04 9.53
C GLY A 126 10.16 25.71 10.39
N THR A 127 8.93 25.75 9.85
CA THR A 127 7.69 25.55 10.61
C THR A 127 6.95 24.29 10.15
N TRP A 128 6.42 23.53 11.10
CA TRP A 128 5.63 22.31 10.84
C TRP A 128 4.13 22.62 10.84
N TYR A 129 3.48 22.41 9.69
CA TYR A 129 2.04 22.63 9.50
C TYR A 129 1.24 21.33 9.36
N MET A 130 1.68 20.25 10.01
CA MET A 130 1.07 18.92 9.82
C MET A 130 -0.41 18.89 10.18
N LYS A 131 -0.85 19.64 11.21
CA LYS A 131 -2.27 19.72 11.57
C LYS A 131 -3.10 20.30 10.43
N GLN A 132 -2.64 21.41 9.85
CA GLN A 132 -3.31 22.10 8.74
C GLN A 132 -3.31 21.22 7.49
N ILE A 133 -2.19 20.57 7.18
CA ILE A 133 -2.08 19.63 6.06
C ILE A 133 -3.09 18.48 6.22
N TYR A 134 -3.16 17.85 7.40
CA TYR A 134 -4.15 16.78 7.64
C TYR A 134 -5.60 17.28 7.64
N THR A 135 -5.84 18.52 8.06
CA THR A 135 -7.19 19.10 8.08
C THR A 135 -7.70 19.41 6.67
N TYR A 136 -6.85 20.02 5.83
CA TYR A 136 -7.28 20.57 4.54
C TYR A 136 -6.89 19.70 3.33
N VAL A 137 -5.78 18.97 3.39
CA VAL A 137 -5.24 18.22 2.23
C VAL A 137 -5.66 16.75 2.26
N TYR A 138 -5.86 16.17 3.44
CA TYR A 138 -6.17 14.74 3.57
C TYR A 138 -7.43 14.33 2.80
N PHE A 139 -8.56 15.01 3.04
CA PHE A 139 -9.84 14.61 2.45
C PHE A 139 -9.88 14.78 0.92
N PRO A 140 -9.40 15.89 0.33
CA PRO A 140 -9.27 16.00 -1.12
C PRO A 140 -8.38 14.90 -1.73
N LEU A 141 -7.25 14.60 -1.09
CA LEU A 141 -6.35 13.56 -1.57
C LEU A 141 -6.98 12.16 -1.49
N CYS A 142 -7.56 11.83 -0.34
CA CYS A 142 -8.27 10.58 -0.12
C CYS A 142 -9.42 10.42 -1.12
N GLY A 143 -10.27 11.45 -1.27
CA GLY A 143 -11.36 11.46 -2.24
C GLY A 143 -10.88 11.22 -3.68
N THR A 144 -9.76 11.84 -4.07
CA THR A 144 -9.14 11.63 -5.38
C THR A 144 -8.70 10.18 -5.57
N ILE A 145 -8.01 9.59 -4.60
CA ILE A 145 -7.52 8.21 -4.69
C ILE A 145 -8.69 7.22 -4.70
N LEU A 146 -9.71 7.43 -3.86
CA LEU A 146 -10.91 6.60 -3.84
C LEU A 146 -11.67 6.69 -5.17
N PHE A 147 -11.76 7.88 -5.77
CA PHE A 147 -12.37 8.07 -7.10
C PHE A 147 -11.59 7.31 -8.19
N LEU A 148 -10.26 7.44 -8.23
CA LEU A 148 -9.40 6.67 -9.14
C LEU A 148 -9.57 5.15 -8.95
N GLY A 149 -9.76 4.72 -7.70
CA GLY A 149 -10.07 3.33 -7.39
C GLY A 149 -11.46 2.90 -7.89
N LEU A 150 -12.48 3.75 -7.71
CA LEU A 150 -13.84 3.49 -8.17
C LEU A 150 -13.90 3.26 -9.68
N ILE A 151 -13.26 4.14 -10.45
CA ILE A 151 -13.16 4.02 -11.92
C ILE A 151 -12.17 2.93 -12.37
N GLY A 152 -11.45 2.30 -11.44
CA GLY A 152 -10.60 1.15 -11.70
C GLY A 152 -9.27 1.46 -12.41
N VAL A 153 -8.75 2.68 -12.32
CA VAL A 153 -7.48 3.03 -12.99
C VAL A 153 -6.25 2.73 -12.15
N LEU A 154 -6.41 2.53 -10.83
CA LEU A 154 -5.32 2.15 -9.94
C LEU A 154 -4.84 0.72 -10.24
N PRO A 155 -3.51 0.45 -10.18
CA PRO A 155 -2.99 -0.90 -10.39
C PRO A 155 -3.64 -1.90 -9.43
N ARG A 156 -4.05 -3.06 -9.94
CA ARG A 156 -4.79 -4.14 -9.25
C ARG A 156 -6.24 -3.81 -8.85
N VAL A 157 -6.76 -2.66 -9.25
CA VAL A 157 -8.16 -2.23 -9.00
C VAL A 157 -9.02 -2.29 -10.27
N ARG A 158 -8.39 -2.57 -11.42
CA ARG A 158 -9.08 -2.73 -12.71
C ARG A 158 -10.20 -3.76 -12.64
N PRO A 159 -11.26 -3.62 -13.45
CA PRO A 159 -12.35 -4.60 -13.53
C PRO A 159 -11.90 -5.99 -14.00
N SER A 160 -10.79 -6.07 -14.75
CA SER A 160 -10.19 -7.32 -15.21
C SER A 160 -8.86 -7.57 -14.51
N THR A 161 -8.54 -8.85 -14.32
CA THR A 161 -7.23 -9.32 -13.81
C THR A 161 -6.13 -9.28 -14.86
N LYS A 162 -6.45 -8.94 -16.13
CA LYS A 162 -5.48 -8.89 -17.23
C LYS A 162 -4.37 -7.87 -16.94
N GLY A 163 -3.12 -8.33 -17.01
CA GLY A 163 -1.94 -7.49 -16.76
C GLY A 163 -1.64 -7.26 -15.27
N GLU A 164 -2.38 -7.88 -14.35
CA GLU A 164 -2.08 -7.84 -12.92
C GLU A 164 -0.66 -8.34 -12.61
N GLY A 165 -0.10 -9.22 -13.45
CA GLY A 165 1.24 -9.78 -13.31
C GLY A 165 2.31 -8.70 -13.32
N THR A 166 2.11 -7.66 -14.14
CA THR A 166 2.96 -6.46 -14.18
C THR A 166 2.55 -5.44 -13.14
N GLU A 167 1.25 -5.18 -12.96
CA GLU A 167 0.74 -4.17 -12.02
C GLU A 167 1.13 -4.43 -10.57
N ARG A 168 1.25 -5.71 -10.21
CA ARG A 168 1.76 -6.19 -8.93
C ARG A 168 3.05 -5.47 -8.52
N ARG A 169 3.98 -5.28 -9.44
CA ARG A 169 5.28 -4.67 -9.18
C ARG A 169 5.14 -3.25 -8.65
N TYR A 170 4.26 -2.45 -9.25
CA TYR A 170 4.05 -1.07 -8.82
C TYR A 170 3.46 -1.04 -7.41
N PHE A 171 2.43 -1.86 -7.16
CA PHE A 171 1.80 -1.92 -5.84
C PHE A 171 2.78 -2.37 -4.74
N TYR A 172 3.43 -3.52 -4.91
CA TYR A 172 4.36 -4.02 -3.89
C TYR A 172 5.63 -3.16 -3.78
N GLY A 173 6.09 -2.56 -4.87
CA GLY A 173 7.17 -1.59 -4.86
C GLY A 173 6.82 -0.37 -4.00
N SER A 174 5.61 0.17 -4.16
CA SER A 174 5.13 1.26 -3.31
C SER A 174 5.00 0.82 -1.86
N VAL A 175 4.46 -0.37 -1.55
CA VAL A 175 4.39 -0.87 -0.16
C VAL A 175 5.77 -0.92 0.50
N TRP A 176 6.79 -1.45 -0.20
CA TRP A 176 8.17 -1.46 0.30
C TRP A 176 8.71 -0.05 0.52
N ALA A 177 8.55 0.83 -0.47
CA ALA A 177 9.02 2.20 -0.39
C ALA A 177 8.41 2.94 0.80
N VAL A 178 7.09 2.91 0.95
CA VAL A 178 6.41 3.59 2.05
C VAL A 178 6.80 3.02 3.40
N THR A 179 6.82 1.70 3.54
CA THR A 179 7.12 1.08 4.85
C THR A 179 8.52 1.48 5.34
N ILE A 180 9.54 1.38 4.48
CA ILE A 180 10.91 1.72 4.84
C ILE A 180 11.07 3.23 5.06
N SER A 181 10.57 4.06 4.14
CA SER A 181 10.71 5.51 4.23
C SER A 181 9.99 6.09 5.45
N GLN A 182 8.81 5.59 5.78
CA GLN A 182 8.08 6.03 6.97
C GLN A 182 8.75 5.57 8.27
N ALA A 183 9.29 4.35 8.31
CA ALA A 183 10.03 3.87 9.49
C ALA A 183 11.30 4.70 9.74
N LEU A 184 12.07 4.98 8.68
CA LEU A 184 13.23 5.88 8.77
C LEU A 184 12.82 7.28 9.20
N LEU A 185 11.79 7.86 8.57
CA LEU A 185 11.30 9.18 8.93
C LEU A 185 10.87 9.25 10.40
N LEU A 186 10.17 8.24 10.91
CA LEU A 186 9.78 8.15 12.31
C LEU A 186 11.00 8.09 13.24
N ALA A 187 12.02 7.30 12.90
CA ALA A 187 13.25 7.24 13.68
C ALA A 187 13.93 8.61 13.76
N PHE A 188 14.13 9.27 12.62
CA PHE A 188 14.74 10.61 12.58
C PHE A 188 13.85 11.70 13.19
N TRP A 189 12.53 11.54 13.14
CA TRP A 189 11.59 12.40 13.83
C TRP A 189 11.80 12.37 15.34
N LYS A 190 12.10 11.19 15.90
CA LYS A 190 12.34 11.00 17.33
C LYS A 190 13.75 11.38 17.79
N THR A 191 14.75 11.30 16.91
CA THR A 191 16.16 11.51 17.30
C THR A 191 16.70 12.90 16.97
N LEU A 192 16.24 13.55 15.89
CA LEU A 192 16.78 14.84 15.48
C LEU A 192 15.99 16.01 16.10
N PRO A 193 16.67 17.12 16.44
CA PRO A 193 16.02 18.28 17.04
C PRO A 193 15.02 18.95 16.07
N PRO A 194 14.06 19.74 16.58
CA PRO A 194 13.07 20.45 15.77
C PRO A 194 13.66 21.71 15.12
N THR A 195 14.73 21.55 14.33
CA THR A 195 15.36 22.66 13.58
C THR A 195 15.08 22.55 12.08
N ARG A 196 15.28 23.66 11.36
CA ARG A 196 15.18 23.69 9.90
C ARG A 196 16.19 22.74 9.23
N THR A 197 17.44 22.73 9.71
CA THR A 197 18.49 21.82 9.22
C THR A 197 18.09 20.37 9.40
N ALA A 198 17.59 20.00 10.58
CA ALA A 198 17.09 18.64 10.82
C ALA A 198 15.89 18.28 9.93
N SER A 199 15.02 19.24 9.61
CA SER A 199 13.89 19.05 8.69
C SER A 199 14.37 18.80 7.26
N LEU A 200 15.41 19.52 6.81
CA LEU A 200 16.06 19.25 5.53
C LEU A 200 16.72 17.87 5.50
N THR A 201 17.41 17.46 6.57
CA THR A 201 17.98 16.10 6.69
C THR A 201 16.89 15.02 6.58
N LYS A 202 15.77 15.18 7.30
CA LYS A 202 14.61 14.28 7.24
C LYS A 202 14.06 14.21 5.81
N LEU A 203 13.96 15.33 5.11
CA LEU A 203 13.47 15.39 3.72
C LEU A 203 14.39 14.61 2.78
N ILE A 204 15.71 14.83 2.86
CA ILE A 204 16.69 14.13 2.01
C ILE A 204 16.61 12.62 2.25
N ILE A 205 16.61 12.18 3.51
CA ILE A 205 16.55 10.74 3.85
C ILE A 205 15.22 10.12 3.38
N PHE A 206 14.11 10.82 3.58
CA PHE A 206 12.79 10.37 3.16
C PHE A 206 12.72 10.22 1.63
N ALA A 207 13.14 11.24 0.89
CA ALA A 207 13.16 11.19 -0.58
C ALA A 207 14.15 10.15 -1.13
N ALA A 208 15.35 10.05 -0.55
CA ALA A 208 16.36 9.07 -0.96
C ALA A 208 15.89 7.64 -0.71
N SER A 209 15.28 7.34 0.44
CA SER A 209 14.74 6.01 0.74
C SER A 209 13.59 5.62 -0.20
N LEU A 210 12.69 6.56 -0.53
CA LEU A 210 11.64 6.33 -1.53
C LEU A 210 12.24 5.98 -2.90
N LEU A 211 13.24 6.76 -3.34
CA LEU A 211 13.92 6.54 -4.61
C LEU A 211 14.65 5.19 -4.65
N LEU A 212 15.42 4.87 -3.60
CA LEU A 212 16.17 3.61 -3.52
C LEU A 212 15.25 2.40 -3.52
N MET A 213 14.16 2.42 -2.75
CA MET A 213 13.17 1.35 -2.76
C MET A 213 12.43 1.27 -4.10
N GLY A 214 12.12 2.41 -4.71
CA GLY A 214 11.54 2.49 -6.06
C GLY A 214 12.45 1.88 -7.12
N LEU A 215 13.76 2.16 -7.08
CA LEU A 215 14.76 1.58 -7.97
C LEU A 215 14.94 0.07 -7.73
N ALA A 216 14.96 -0.37 -6.47
CA ALA A 216 15.03 -1.79 -6.13
C ALA A 216 13.78 -2.55 -6.60
N ALA A 217 12.59 -1.95 -6.45
CA ALA A 217 11.35 -2.48 -7.01
C ALA A 217 11.38 -2.49 -8.54
N TYR A 218 11.90 -1.42 -9.15
CA TYR A 218 12.07 -1.32 -10.60
C TYR A 218 12.95 -2.45 -11.13
N ARG A 219 14.01 -2.85 -10.41
CA ARG A 219 14.91 -3.95 -10.80
C ARG A 219 14.37 -5.35 -10.47
N GLY A 220 13.21 -5.48 -9.81
CA GLY A 220 12.70 -6.78 -9.35
C GLY A 220 13.55 -7.40 -8.22
N ALA A 221 14.30 -6.57 -7.48
CA ALA A 221 15.18 -7.01 -6.40
C ALA A 221 14.40 -7.26 -5.10
N LEU A 222 13.23 -6.62 -4.94
CA LEU A 222 12.39 -6.75 -3.76
C LEU A 222 11.40 -7.93 -3.89
N PRO A 223 10.99 -8.54 -2.77
CA PRO A 223 9.96 -9.57 -2.78
C PRO A 223 8.69 -9.06 -3.45
N ARG A 224 8.14 -9.87 -4.35
CA ARG A 224 6.88 -9.61 -5.08
C ARG A 224 6.91 -8.45 -6.09
N THR A 225 8.09 -7.94 -6.46
CA THR A 225 8.21 -6.87 -7.48
C THR A 225 8.66 -7.36 -8.86
N ARG A 226 8.92 -8.66 -9.02
CA ARG A 226 9.15 -9.25 -10.34
C ARG A 226 7.83 -9.38 -11.10
N PRO A 227 7.76 -8.97 -12.38
CA PRO A 227 6.61 -9.24 -13.22
C PRO A 227 6.35 -10.73 -13.30
N ILE A 228 5.08 -11.11 -13.21
CA ILE A 228 4.62 -12.44 -13.60
C ILE A 228 4.19 -12.34 -15.05
N VAL A 229 4.70 -13.23 -15.90
CA VAL A 229 4.32 -13.34 -17.30
C VAL A 229 3.71 -14.70 -17.58
N PRO A 230 2.90 -14.83 -18.65
CA PRO A 230 2.51 -16.14 -19.17
C PRO A 230 3.76 -17.00 -19.43
N GLY A 231 3.61 -18.31 -19.23
CA GLY A 231 4.64 -19.27 -19.67
C GLY A 231 4.76 -19.33 -21.19
N GLU A 232 5.51 -20.31 -21.71
CA GLU A 232 5.44 -20.60 -23.15
C GLU A 232 3.97 -20.82 -23.55
N LEU A 233 3.61 -20.29 -24.72
CA LEU A 233 2.29 -20.51 -25.30
C LEU A 233 2.01 -22.02 -25.30
N MET A 234 0.90 -22.45 -24.68
CA MET A 234 0.27 -23.67 -25.15
C MET A 234 -0.20 -23.34 -26.57
N VAL A 235 0.65 -23.60 -27.55
CA VAL A 235 0.21 -23.78 -28.93
C VAL A 235 -0.67 -25.01 -28.88
N ALA A 236 -1.99 -24.80 -28.88
CA ALA A 236 -2.89 -25.85 -29.30
C ALA A 236 -2.74 -25.94 -30.82
N ASP A 237 -2.52 -27.14 -31.30
CA ASP A 237 -2.26 -27.51 -32.70
C ASP A 237 -3.13 -26.74 -33.72
#